data_AF-A0A6M6JVV6-F1
#
_entry.id   AF-A0A6M6JVV6-F1
#
_cell.length_a   1.000
_cell.length_b   1.000
_cell.length_c   1.000
_cell.angle_alpha   90.00
_cell.angle_beta   90.00
_cell.angle_gamma   90.00
#
_symmetry.space_group_name_H-M   'P 1'
#
loop_
_entity.id
_entity.type
_entity.pdbx_description
1 polymer ?
#
loop_
_entity_poly.entity_id
_entity_poly.type
_entity_poly.pdbx_seq_one_letter_code
_entity_poly.pdbx_strand_id
1 'polypeptide(L)'
;MARPPVTPAPSAPQPGSASGAPRPGPPRPAPPRPGPPPAAARPAARPTAVAAAVEPEAVPVAQPSPVTAASTDPSRWGRVDEEGTVYLRTPDGERVVGSWQAGAPVEGLAHFARRFDDVLTEVELLVARLGAGGGDPKQTLTAARGLRSGLDEASIVGDVPGLAARLDELIGMAEQGVAAARTARDEQRAAAVARKEELAAEAEALAQEATQWKQAGDRFTAILDEWRTIRGIDRKTDEQLWKRFSKAREAFNRRRGSHFADLDRQRGAARARKEELAVEAEKLAGSDDWAPTAARFRDLMAEWKAAGRAQKDTDDALWQRFRSAQDAFFARRSATFDERDAEFAANAEAKKALLAEAEKIDVSDPTAARNALRGFQERWEEIGKVPRDDIRPLEARMRAVEEKVREAGDRQWRRTDPEAEARVAQFRDRVAQFEAQAEKAEAAGDKRRAEQARSQAEQWREWLTTAEQAVQSR
;
A
#
# COMPACT_ATOMS: atom_id res chain seq x y z
N MET A 1 -51.49 -30.68 42.51
CA MET A 1 -52.12 -31.46 41.42
C MET A 1 -52.31 -30.52 40.23
N ALA A 2 -51.39 -30.57 39.26
CA ALA A 2 -51.38 -29.68 38.10
C ALA A 2 -51.69 -30.50 36.84
N ARG A 3 -52.70 -30.06 36.08
CA ARG A 3 -53.09 -30.61 34.77
C ARG A 3 -52.34 -29.88 33.64
N PRO A 4 -51.92 -30.56 32.57
CA PRO A 4 -51.15 -29.95 31.49
C PRO A 4 -52.05 -29.30 30.42
N PRO A 5 -51.53 -28.35 29.62
CA PRO A 5 -52.29 -27.67 28.58
C PRO A 5 -52.24 -28.42 27.23
N VAL A 6 -53.36 -28.33 26.51
CA VAL A 6 -53.57 -28.88 25.17
C VAL A 6 -53.39 -27.76 24.13
N THR A 7 -52.63 -28.07 23.10
CA THR A 7 -52.33 -27.27 21.90
C THR A 7 -53.55 -27.11 20.98
N PRO A 8 -53.80 -25.92 20.38
CA PRO A 8 -54.73 -25.80 19.26
C PRO A 8 -54.00 -25.68 17.91
N ALA A 9 -54.60 -26.28 16.88
CA ALA A 9 -54.33 -26.07 15.46
C ALA A 9 -55.67 -25.74 14.74
N PRO A 10 -55.69 -25.43 13.45
CA PRO A 10 -55.25 -24.18 12.83
C PRO A 10 -56.44 -23.45 12.13
N SER A 11 -56.34 -22.13 11.96
CA SER A 11 -57.30 -21.35 11.15
C SER A 11 -56.74 -21.05 9.77
N ALA A 12 -57.50 -21.41 8.74
CA ALA A 12 -57.25 -21.07 7.35
C ALA A 12 -57.63 -19.60 7.06
N PRO A 13 -56.94 -18.93 6.12
CA PRO A 13 -57.52 -17.79 5.42
C PRO A 13 -57.41 -17.89 3.90
N GLN A 14 -58.44 -17.41 3.21
CA GLN A 14 -58.41 -16.87 1.84
C GLN A 14 -59.51 -15.79 1.76
N PRO A 15 -59.54 -14.91 0.74
CA PRO A 15 -58.46 -14.46 -0.15
C PRO A 15 -58.42 -12.91 -0.26
N GLY A 16 -57.32 -12.34 -0.76
CA GLY A 16 -57.20 -10.90 -0.97
C GLY A 16 -56.15 -10.54 -2.03
N SER A 17 -56.65 -10.34 -3.25
CA SER A 17 -56.22 -9.43 -4.33
C SER A 17 -54.74 -9.27 -4.73
N ALA A 18 -54.59 -9.31 -6.06
CA ALA A 18 -53.57 -8.67 -6.89
C ALA A 18 -52.18 -9.33 -6.95
N SER A 19 -51.98 -10.15 -7.98
CA SER A 19 -50.64 -10.36 -8.55
C SER A 19 -50.68 -10.06 -10.05
N GLY A 20 -50.13 -8.89 -10.39
CA GLY A 20 -49.87 -8.50 -11.77
C GLY A 20 -48.73 -9.32 -12.36
N ALA A 21 -48.92 -9.78 -13.59
CA ALA A 21 -47.89 -10.44 -14.38
C ALA A 21 -46.65 -9.52 -14.56
N PRO A 22 -45.41 -10.02 -14.37
CA PRO A 22 -44.24 -9.29 -14.84
C PRO A 22 -44.18 -9.38 -16.37
N ARG A 23 -44.23 -8.21 -17.03
CA ARG A 23 -43.93 -8.09 -18.46
C ARG A 23 -42.49 -8.57 -18.74
N PRO A 24 -42.24 -9.24 -19.87
CA PRO A 24 -40.89 -9.61 -20.28
C PRO A 24 -40.08 -8.35 -20.60
N GLY A 25 -38.87 -8.26 -20.04
CA GLY A 25 -37.91 -7.20 -20.36
C GLY A 25 -37.43 -7.30 -21.83
N PRO A 26 -36.91 -6.19 -22.39
CA PRO A 26 -36.49 -6.13 -23.79
C PRO A 26 -35.31 -7.09 -24.08
N PRO A 27 -35.21 -7.63 -25.30
CA PRO A 27 -34.15 -8.58 -25.65
C PRO A 27 -32.76 -7.93 -25.57
N ARG A 28 -31.81 -8.65 -24.97
CA ARG A 28 -30.40 -8.28 -24.97
C ARG A 28 -29.85 -8.25 -26.41
N PRO A 29 -29.03 -7.26 -26.78
CA PRO A 29 -28.38 -7.22 -28.09
C PRO A 29 -27.35 -8.35 -28.22
N ALA A 30 -27.33 -9.00 -29.39
CA ALA A 30 -26.40 -10.06 -29.74
C ALA A 30 -24.94 -9.55 -29.77
N PRO A 31 -23.93 -10.40 -29.46
CA PRO A 31 -22.54 -10.02 -29.59
C PRO A 31 -22.15 -9.83 -31.07
N PRO A 32 -21.33 -8.82 -31.40
CA PRO A 32 -20.92 -8.56 -32.79
C PRO A 32 -19.99 -9.67 -33.31
N ARG A 33 -20.19 -10.04 -34.57
CA ARG A 33 -19.30 -10.94 -35.31
C ARG A 33 -17.92 -10.29 -35.49
N PRO A 34 -16.80 -11.03 -35.40
CA PRO A 34 -15.48 -10.48 -35.71
C PRO A 34 -15.39 -10.17 -37.21
N GLY A 35 -15.06 -8.92 -37.54
CA GLY A 35 -14.66 -8.52 -38.89
C GLY A 35 -13.26 -9.04 -39.25
N PRO A 36 -12.90 -9.02 -40.55
CA PRO A 36 -11.60 -9.52 -41.01
C PRO A 36 -10.45 -8.63 -40.51
N PRO A 37 -9.27 -9.20 -40.23
CA PRO A 37 -8.15 -8.42 -39.70
C PRO A 37 -7.55 -7.46 -40.74
N PRO A 38 -6.99 -6.32 -40.30
CA PRO A 38 -6.43 -5.29 -41.17
C PRO A 38 -5.05 -5.68 -41.74
N ALA A 39 -4.79 -5.22 -42.95
CA ALA A 39 -3.48 -5.29 -43.61
C ALA A 39 -2.44 -4.47 -42.84
N ALA A 40 -1.39 -5.11 -42.34
CA ALA A 40 -0.25 -4.45 -41.72
C ALA A 40 0.90 -4.27 -42.71
N ALA A 41 1.42 -3.04 -42.73
CA ALA A 41 2.52 -2.57 -43.55
C ALA A 41 3.87 -3.20 -43.17
N ARG A 42 4.74 -3.30 -44.18
CA ARG A 42 6.14 -3.75 -44.13
C ARG A 42 7.01 -2.93 -43.16
N PRO A 43 7.92 -3.58 -42.41
CA PRO A 43 9.16 -2.95 -41.96
C PRO A 43 10.34 -3.33 -42.88
N ALA A 44 11.26 -2.36 -43.00
CA ALA A 44 12.41 -2.34 -43.89
C ALA A 44 13.56 -3.27 -43.45
N ALA A 45 14.34 -3.67 -44.44
CA ALA A 45 15.51 -4.54 -44.34
C ALA A 45 16.75 -3.87 -43.75
N ARG A 46 17.53 -4.63 -42.96
CA ARG A 46 19.00 -4.54 -42.85
C ARG A 46 19.57 -5.86 -42.29
N PRO A 47 20.88 -6.14 -42.49
CA PRO A 47 21.32 -7.30 -43.24
C PRO A 47 21.78 -8.43 -42.31
N THR A 48 21.27 -9.63 -42.54
CA THR A 48 21.82 -10.85 -41.94
C THR A 48 22.99 -11.33 -42.77
N ALA A 49 24.13 -11.49 -42.10
CA ALA A 49 25.34 -12.09 -42.66
C ALA A 49 25.04 -13.48 -43.23
N VAL A 50 25.61 -13.75 -44.41
CA VAL A 50 25.63 -15.06 -45.04
C VAL A 50 26.48 -15.98 -44.16
N ALA A 51 25.83 -16.78 -43.31
CA ALA A 51 26.42 -18.00 -42.79
C ALA A 51 26.06 -19.11 -43.78
N ALA A 52 27.08 -19.60 -44.49
CA ALA A 52 26.98 -20.73 -45.40
C ALA A 52 26.32 -21.91 -44.67
N ALA A 53 25.11 -22.27 -45.11
CA ALA A 53 24.51 -23.54 -44.77
C ALA A 53 25.36 -24.61 -45.45
N VAL A 54 26.15 -25.32 -44.65
CA VAL A 54 26.71 -26.60 -45.05
C VAL A 54 25.51 -27.53 -45.18
N GLU A 55 25.14 -27.80 -46.43
CA GLU A 55 24.24 -28.87 -46.83
C GLU A 55 24.72 -30.15 -46.12
N PRO A 56 23.87 -30.89 -45.37
CA PRO A 56 24.30 -32.14 -44.80
C PRO A 56 24.66 -33.06 -45.96
N GLU A 57 25.94 -33.38 -46.05
CA GLU A 57 26.50 -34.33 -47.00
C GLU A 57 25.69 -35.64 -46.85
N ALA A 58 24.83 -35.89 -47.83
CA ALA A 58 24.00 -37.08 -47.85
C ALA A 58 24.94 -38.27 -47.97
N VAL A 59 25.13 -38.96 -46.85
CA VAL A 59 25.77 -40.28 -46.81
C VAL A 59 25.10 -41.12 -47.90
N PRO A 60 25.84 -41.68 -48.86
CA PRO A 60 25.25 -42.46 -49.93
C PRO A 60 24.60 -43.68 -49.29
N VAL A 61 23.28 -43.68 -49.21
CA VAL A 61 22.51 -44.87 -48.88
C VAL A 61 22.81 -45.83 -50.03
N ALA A 62 23.63 -46.85 -49.76
CA ALA A 62 23.95 -47.89 -50.72
C ALA A 62 22.63 -48.35 -51.35
N GLN A 63 22.51 -48.19 -52.67
CA GLN A 63 21.34 -48.74 -53.35
C GLN A 63 21.37 -50.24 -53.09
N PRO A 64 20.33 -50.80 -52.48
CA PRO A 64 20.36 -52.19 -52.07
C PRO A 64 20.54 -53.07 -53.32
N SER A 65 21.21 -54.20 -53.16
CA SER A 65 21.68 -55.03 -54.28
C SER A 65 20.52 -55.48 -55.19
N PRO A 66 20.56 -55.29 -56.52
CA PRO A 66 19.44 -55.61 -57.40
C PRO A 66 19.30 -57.12 -57.56
N VAL A 67 18.12 -57.66 -57.28
CA VAL A 67 17.76 -59.06 -57.55
C VAL A 67 17.00 -59.12 -58.87
N THR A 68 17.40 -60.02 -59.76
CA THR A 68 16.80 -60.10 -61.10
C THR A 68 15.51 -60.93 -61.06
N ALA A 69 14.45 -60.50 -61.75
CA ALA A 69 13.20 -61.26 -61.85
C ALA A 69 13.43 -62.61 -62.54
N ALA A 70 13.04 -63.70 -61.88
CA ALA A 70 13.29 -65.07 -62.31
C ALA A 70 12.42 -65.48 -63.50
N SER A 71 11.25 -64.87 -63.70
CA SER A 71 10.36 -65.17 -64.84
C SER A 71 10.96 -64.80 -66.21
N THR A 72 11.99 -63.96 -66.24
CA THR A 72 12.66 -63.53 -67.48
C THR A 72 13.50 -64.66 -68.10
N ASP A 73 14.14 -65.49 -67.26
CA ASP A 73 14.85 -66.70 -67.68
C ASP A 73 14.80 -67.76 -66.55
N PRO A 74 13.71 -68.53 -66.44
CA PRO A 74 13.54 -69.54 -65.40
C PRO A 74 14.55 -70.71 -65.51
N SER A 75 15.05 -70.96 -66.72
CA SER A 75 15.94 -72.10 -67.03
C SER A 75 17.35 -71.95 -66.47
N ARG A 76 17.75 -70.70 -66.22
CA ARG A 76 19.00 -70.36 -65.53
C ARG A 76 19.02 -70.85 -64.09
N TRP A 77 17.86 -70.84 -63.43
CA TRP A 77 17.75 -71.05 -61.99
C TRP A 77 17.17 -72.40 -61.60
N GLY A 78 16.65 -73.18 -62.54
CA GLY A 78 16.10 -74.50 -62.24
C GLY A 78 15.91 -75.39 -63.46
N ARG A 79 15.64 -76.66 -63.20
CA ARG A 79 15.28 -77.66 -64.21
C ARG A 79 14.11 -78.51 -63.73
N VAL A 80 13.36 -79.06 -64.67
CA VAL A 80 12.33 -80.07 -64.41
C VAL A 80 12.78 -81.36 -65.09
N ASP A 81 12.74 -82.48 -64.37
CA ASP A 81 13.10 -83.78 -64.95
C ASP A 81 11.93 -84.43 -65.72
N GLU A 82 12.18 -85.60 -66.31
CA GLU A 82 11.19 -86.36 -67.08
C GLU A 82 10.02 -86.87 -66.24
N GLU A 83 10.21 -86.96 -64.91
CA GLU A 83 9.21 -87.38 -63.92
C GLU A 83 8.37 -86.19 -63.42
N GLY A 84 8.69 -84.97 -63.84
CA GLY A 84 8.01 -83.74 -63.45
C GLY A 84 8.50 -83.16 -62.12
N THR A 85 9.61 -83.62 -61.55
CA THR A 85 10.21 -83.05 -60.34
C THR A 85 10.96 -81.76 -60.67
N VAL A 86 10.69 -80.69 -59.92
CA VAL A 86 11.29 -79.37 -60.12
C VAL A 86 12.48 -79.18 -59.18
N TYR A 87 13.62 -78.88 -59.76
CA TYR A 87 14.89 -78.62 -59.07
C TYR A 87 15.27 -77.14 -59.19
N LEU A 88 15.64 -76.53 -58.07
CA LEU A 88 16.32 -75.24 -57.98
C LEU A 88 17.84 -75.48 -58.04
N ARG A 89 18.55 -74.69 -58.85
CA ARG A 89 20.01 -74.65 -58.90
C ARG A 89 20.52 -73.55 -57.96
N THR A 90 21.31 -73.94 -56.97
CA THR A 90 22.02 -73.02 -56.07
C THR A 90 23.53 -73.23 -56.18
N PRO A 91 24.36 -72.28 -55.71
CA PRO A 91 25.82 -72.48 -55.64
C PRO A 91 26.25 -73.73 -54.87
N ASP A 92 25.43 -74.17 -53.91
CA ASP A 92 25.70 -75.32 -53.03
C ASP A 92 25.14 -76.65 -53.56
N GLY A 93 24.46 -76.64 -54.72
CA GLY A 93 23.90 -77.83 -55.36
C GLY A 93 22.46 -77.66 -55.85
N GLU A 94 21.84 -78.76 -56.27
CA GLU A 94 20.43 -78.79 -56.71
C GLU A 94 19.49 -79.20 -55.56
N ARG A 95 18.41 -78.43 -55.37
CA ARG A 95 17.37 -78.68 -54.34
C ARG A 95 16.03 -78.99 -54.99
N VAL A 96 15.36 -80.05 -54.55
CA VAL A 96 13.97 -80.33 -54.96
C VAL A 96 13.05 -79.28 -54.32
N VAL A 97 12.30 -78.55 -55.14
CA VAL A 97 11.40 -77.47 -54.69
C VAL A 97 9.91 -77.77 -54.90
N GLY A 98 9.59 -78.81 -55.67
CA GLY A 98 8.23 -79.27 -55.89
C GLY A 98 8.12 -80.25 -57.05
N SER A 99 6.89 -80.53 -57.47
CA SER A 99 6.59 -81.32 -58.68
C SER A 99 5.57 -80.61 -59.56
N TRP A 100 5.65 -80.84 -60.86
CA TRP A 100 4.80 -80.29 -61.91
C TRP A 100 4.30 -81.41 -62.81
N GLN A 101 2.99 -81.65 -62.78
CA GLN A 101 2.32 -82.72 -63.55
C GLN A 101 1.27 -82.15 -64.53
N ALA A 102 1.17 -80.82 -64.62
CA ALA A 102 0.06 -80.11 -65.23
C ALA A 102 0.47 -79.31 -66.48
N GLY A 103 1.31 -79.87 -67.35
CA GLY A 103 1.70 -79.22 -68.61
C GLY A 103 3.16 -79.46 -68.99
N ALA A 104 3.70 -78.60 -69.86
CA ALA A 104 5.08 -78.73 -70.30
C ALA A 104 6.08 -78.38 -69.16
N PRO A 105 7.28 -79.01 -69.11
CA PRO A 105 8.31 -78.72 -68.10
C PRO A 105 8.69 -77.23 -67.98
N VAL A 106 8.69 -76.51 -69.11
CA VAL A 106 8.98 -75.07 -69.17
C VAL A 106 7.89 -74.23 -68.48
N GLU A 107 6.63 -74.66 -68.55
CA GLU A 107 5.51 -73.98 -67.89
C GLU A 107 5.58 -74.17 -66.37
N GLY A 108 6.04 -75.35 -65.92
CA GLY A 108 6.31 -75.62 -64.51
C GLY A 108 7.40 -74.71 -63.94
N LEU A 109 8.54 -74.57 -64.63
CA LEU A 109 9.59 -73.63 -64.23
C LEU A 109 9.09 -72.19 -64.16
N ALA A 110 8.30 -71.75 -65.16
CA ALA A 110 7.71 -70.42 -65.15
C ALA A 110 6.75 -70.21 -63.97
N HIS A 111 6.00 -71.25 -63.54
CA HIS A 111 5.14 -71.18 -62.37
C HIS A 111 5.94 -70.93 -61.08
N PHE A 112 6.99 -71.72 -60.82
CA PHE A 112 7.83 -71.55 -59.62
C PHE A 112 8.68 -70.26 -59.68
N ALA A 113 9.01 -69.77 -60.87
CA ALA A 113 9.68 -68.48 -61.07
C ALA A 113 8.76 -67.28 -60.81
N ARG A 114 7.47 -67.35 -61.16
CA ARG A 114 6.50 -66.32 -60.75
C ARG A 114 6.34 -66.23 -59.24
N ARG A 115 6.33 -67.38 -58.54
CA ARG A 115 6.30 -67.40 -57.07
C ARG A 115 7.54 -66.77 -56.45
N PHE A 116 8.71 -66.89 -57.09
CA PHE A 116 9.91 -66.15 -56.69
C PHE A 116 9.70 -64.63 -56.87
N ASP A 117 9.18 -64.21 -58.03
CA ASP A 117 8.91 -62.80 -58.33
C ASP A 117 7.87 -62.17 -57.39
N ASP A 118 6.89 -62.95 -56.92
CA ASP A 118 5.91 -62.51 -55.90
C ASP A 118 6.61 -62.19 -54.57
N VAL A 119 7.51 -63.07 -54.10
CA VAL A 119 8.29 -62.84 -52.88
C VAL A 119 9.25 -61.67 -53.06
N LEU A 120 9.91 -61.56 -54.22
CA LEU A 120 10.75 -60.42 -54.55
C LEU A 120 9.95 -59.11 -54.50
N THR A 121 8.74 -59.10 -55.05
CA THR A 121 7.84 -57.93 -55.01
C THR A 121 7.49 -57.56 -53.57
N GLU A 122 7.21 -58.54 -52.70
CA GLU A 122 6.97 -58.29 -51.28
C GLU A 122 8.18 -57.64 -50.59
N VAL A 123 9.39 -58.14 -50.86
CA VAL A 123 10.63 -57.57 -50.33
C VAL A 123 10.86 -56.15 -50.83
N GLU A 124 10.65 -55.89 -52.13
CA GLU A 124 10.77 -54.53 -52.69
C GLU A 124 9.75 -53.56 -52.09
N LEU A 125 8.52 -54.02 -51.80
CA LEU A 125 7.53 -53.21 -51.11
C LEU A 125 7.95 -52.88 -49.67
N LEU A 126 8.58 -53.83 -48.96
CA LEU A 126 9.11 -53.60 -47.62
C LEU A 126 10.28 -52.61 -47.63
N VAL A 127 11.20 -52.72 -48.60
CA VAL A 127 12.30 -51.78 -48.81
C VAL A 127 11.77 -50.38 -49.10
N ALA A 128 10.84 -50.25 -50.06
CA ALA A 128 10.25 -48.96 -50.43
C ALA A 128 9.51 -48.32 -49.25
N ARG A 129 8.76 -49.11 -48.46
CA ARG A 129 8.05 -48.63 -47.27
C ARG A 129 9.00 -48.10 -46.19
N LEU A 130 10.11 -48.79 -45.96
CA LEU A 130 11.11 -48.38 -44.98
C LEU A 130 11.85 -47.13 -45.46
N GLY A 131 12.26 -47.08 -46.73
CA GLY A 131 12.96 -45.94 -47.34
C GLY A 131 12.12 -44.67 -47.41
N ALA A 132 10.80 -44.79 -47.61
CA ALA A 132 9.88 -43.65 -47.61
C ALA A 132 9.50 -43.17 -46.19
N GLY A 133 9.95 -43.84 -45.13
CA GLY A 133 9.59 -43.52 -43.74
C GLY A 133 8.11 -43.77 -43.38
N GLY A 134 7.36 -44.45 -44.25
CA GLY A 134 5.91 -44.65 -44.13
C GLY A 134 5.49 -45.89 -43.32
N GLY A 135 6.43 -46.73 -42.88
CA GLY A 135 6.16 -47.95 -42.12
C GLY A 135 6.82 -47.98 -40.74
N ASP A 136 6.29 -48.81 -39.83
CA ASP A 136 6.94 -49.11 -38.54
C ASP A 136 8.17 -50.01 -38.79
N PRO A 137 9.41 -49.55 -38.52
CA PRO A 137 10.63 -50.33 -38.72
C PRO A 137 10.59 -51.69 -38.00
N LYS A 138 9.87 -51.79 -36.88
CA LYS A 138 9.74 -53.05 -36.13
C LYS A 138 8.87 -54.07 -36.86
N GLN A 139 7.81 -53.62 -37.53
CA GLN A 139 6.97 -54.48 -38.35
C GLN A 139 7.73 -54.94 -39.59
N THR A 140 8.43 -54.03 -40.27
CA THR A 140 9.30 -54.37 -41.40
C THR A 140 10.37 -55.39 -41.00
N LEU A 141 11.02 -55.21 -39.84
CA LEU A 141 12.02 -56.15 -39.32
C LEU A 141 11.42 -57.55 -39.07
N THR A 142 10.20 -57.60 -38.52
CA THR A 142 9.51 -58.88 -38.24
C THR A 142 9.14 -59.59 -39.55
N ALA A 143 8.63 -58.86 -40.54
CA ALA A 143 8.30 -59.40 -41.85
C ALA A 143 9.55 -59.88 -42.60
N ALA A 144 10.62 -59.08 -42.63
CA ALA A 144 11.87 -59.43 -43.30
C ALA A 144 12.53 -60.67 -42.68
N ARG A 145 12.55 -60.78 -41.34
CA ARG A 145 13.05 -61.99 -40.65
C ARG A 145 12.20 -63.23 -40.96
N GLY A 146 10.87 -63.07 -41.02
CA GLY A 146 9.95 -64.15 -41.39
C GLY A 146 10.23 -64.66 -42.81
N LEU A 147 10.28 -63.76 -43.79
CA LEU A 147 10.62 -64.09 -45.18
C LEU A 147 12.00 -64.72 -45.30
N ARG A 148 12.99 -64.20 -44.56
CA ARG A 148 14.35 -64.74 -44.55
C ARG A 148 14.40 -66.19 -44.03
N SER A 149 13.67 -66.48 -42.95
CA SER A 149 13.60 -67.84 -42.39
C SER A 149 12.82 -68.82 -43.27
N GLY A 150 11.81 -68.35 -44.01
CA GLY A 150 11.01 -69.19 -44.89
C GLY A 150 11.65 -69.50 -46.24
N LEU A 151 12.72 -68.78 -46.61
CA LEU A 151 13.34 -68.86 -47.93
C LEU A 151 14.04 -70.21 -48.20
N ASP A 152 14.59 -70.83 -47.16
CA ASP A 152 15.34 -72.10 -47.25
C ASP A 152 14.44 -73.32 -47.52
N GLU A 153 13.14 -73.19 -47.27
CA GLU A 153 12.13 -74.24 -47.53
C GLU A 153 11.14 -73.83 -48.63
N ALA A 154 11.32 -72.64 -49.23
CA ALA A 154 10.38 -72.09 -50.19
C ALA A 154 10.37 -72.90 -51.51
N SER A 155 9.16 -73.29 -51.93
CA SER A 155 8.89 -73.86 -53.25
C SER A 155 8.94 -72.77 -54.33
N ILE A 156 10.14 -72.30 -54.69
CA ILE A 156 10.40 -71.24 -55.66
C ILE A 156 11.62 -71.57 -56.53
N VAL A 157 11.70 -70.99 -57.73
CA VAL A 157 12.85 -71.11 -58.65
C VAL A 157 13.32 -69.72 -59.04
N GLY A 158 14.54 -69.33 -58.65
CA GLY A 158 15.07 -67.99 -58.93
C GLY A 158 16.42 -67.74 -58.23
N ASP A 159 16.86 -66.48 -58.19
CA ASP A 159 18.07 -66.06 -57.49
C ASP A 159 17.85 -66.03 -55.97
N VAL A 160 17.75 -67.22 -55.36
CA VAL A 160 17.55 -67.38 -53.92
C VAL A 160 18.71 -66.78 -53.10
N PRO A 161 19.99 -66.95 -53.47
CA PRO A 161 21.10 -66.28 -52.78
C PRO A 161 21.02 -64.75 -52.86
N GLY A 162 20.66 -64.18 -54.03
CA GLY A 162 20.45 -62.75 -54.18
C GLY A 162 19.31 -62.22 -53.33
N LEU A 163 18.17 -62.93 -53.31
CA LEU A 163 17.02 -62.59 -52.47
C LEU A 163 17.34 -62.69 -50.96
N ALA A 164 18.14 -63.68 -50.57
CA ALA A 164 18.64 -63.84 -49.20
C ALA A 164 19.52 -62.64 -48.78
N ALA A 165 20.49 -62.26 -49.61
CA ALA A 165 21.34 -61.10 -49.36
C ALA A 165 20.52 -59.80 -49.27
N ARG A 166 19.52 -59.64 -50.15
CA ARG A 166 18.59 -58.50 -50.14
C ARG A 166 17.76 -58.43 -48.85
N LEU A 167 17.28 -59.58 -48.36
CA LEU A 167 16.58 -59.67 -47.09
C LEU A 167 17.49 -59.35 -45.90
N ASP A 168 18.75 -59.79 -45.93
CA ASP A 168 19.74 -59.49 -44.89
C ASP A 168 20.07 -57.98 -44.85
N GLU A 169 20.20 -57.32 -46.02
CA GLU A 169 20.31 -55.85 -46.12
C GLU A 169 19.08 -55.13 -45.54
N LEU A 170 17.86 -55.59 -45.88
CA LEU A 170 16.60 -55.06 -45.35
C LEU A 170 16.49 -55.23 -43.83
N ILE A 171 16.91 -56.38 -43.29
CA ILE A 171 16.96 -56.61 -41.84
C ILE A 171 17.89 -55.59 -41.17
N GLY A 172 19.09 -55.38 -41.71
CA GLY A 172 20.03 -54.38 -41.19
C GLY A 172 19.47 -52.95 -41.22
N MET A 173 18.84 -52.54 -42.32
CA MET A 173 18.17 -51.23 -42.41
C MET A 173 17.01 -51.11 -41.40
N ALA A 174 16.21 -52.16 -41.22
CA ALA A 174 15.08 -52.16 -40.30
C ALA A 174 15.55 -52.12 -38.83
N GLU A 175 16.63 -52.81 -38.47
CA GLU A 175 17.26 -52.74 -37.15
C GLU A 175 17.77 -51.34 -36.82
N GLN A 176 18.46 -50.70 -37.77
CA GLN A 176 18.89 -49.30 -37.64
C GLN A 176 17.68 -48.36 -37.47
N GLY A 177 16.62 -48.58 -38.25
CA GLY A 177 15.36 -47.84 -38.11
C GLY A 177 14.71 -48.00 -36.74
N VAL A 178 14.67 -49.23 -36.19
CA VAL A 178 14.13 -49.49 -34.84
C VAL A 178 14.98 -48.78 -33.77
N ALA A 179 16.30 -48.84 -33.88
CA ALA A 179 17.21 -48.16 -32.95
C ALA A 179 17.02 -46.64 -33.01
N ALA A 180 16.98 -46.05 -34.21
CA ALA A 180 16.74 -44.63 -34.41
C ALA A 180 15.37 -44.18 -33.86
N ALA A 181 14.31 -44.93 -34.10
CA ALA A 181 12.97 -44.61 -33.58
C ALA A 181 12.92 -44.68 -32.05
N ARG A 182 13.67 -45.61 -31.43
CA ARG A 182 13.81 -45.69 -29.97
C ARG A 182 14.53 -44.47 -29.43
N THR A 183 15.70 -44.12 -29.98
CA THR A 183 16.47 -42.94 -29.57
C THR A 183 15.64 -41.67 -29.70
N ALA A 184 14.96 -41.45 -30.82
CA ALA A 184 14.10 -40.28 -31.02
C ALA A 184 12.95 -40.19 -30.00
N ARG A 185 12.34 -41.32 -29.63
CA ARG A 185 11.30 -41.36 -28.59
C ARG A 185 11.88 -41.06 -27.20
N ASP A 186 13.05 -41.59 -26.89
CA ASP A 186 13.73 -41.36 -25.61
C ASP A 186 14.15 -39.88 -25.48
N GLU A 187 14.64 -39.26 -26.56
CA GLU A 187 14.96 -37.83 -26.63
C GLU A 187 13.71 -36.95 -26.50
N GLN A 188 12.61 -37.27 -27.19
CA GLN A 188 11.35 -36.55 -27.06
C GLN A 188 10.80 -36.62 -25.62
N ARG A 189 10.88 -37.80 -24.99
CA ARG A 189 10.49 -37.98 -23.59
C ARG A 189 11.40 -37.18 -22.66
N ALA A 190 12.71 -37.21 -22.87
CA ALA A 190 13.68 -36.45 -22.08
C ALA A 190 13.43 -34.94 -22.19
N ALA A 191 13.19 -34.43 -23.41
CA ALA A 191 12.84 -33.02 -23.63
C ALA A 191 11.52 -32.62 -22.95
N ALA A 192 10.50 -33.49 -23.02
CA ALA A 192 9.23 -33.26 -22.35
C ALA A 192 9.37 -33.22 -20.80
N VAL A 193 10.17 -34.14 -20.24
CA VAL A 193 10.50 -34.14 -18.79
C VAL A 193 11.27 -32.88 -18.40
N ALA A 194 12.32 -32.54 -19.14
CA ALA A 194 13.13 -31.34 -18.90
C ALA A 194 12.25 -30.08 -18.91
N ARG A 195 11.34 -29.97 -19.88
CA ARG A 195 10.45 -28.81 -19.94
C ARG A 195 9.50 -28.72 -18.75
N LYS A 196 8.89 -29.83 -18.30
CA LYS A 196 8.06 -29.82 -17.09
C LYS A 196 8.87 -29.55 -15.82
N GLU A 197 10.13 -29.98 -15.79
CA GLU A 197 11.04 -29.67 -14.69
C GLU A 197 11.38 -28.18 -14.62
N GLU A 198 11.69 -27.54 -15.76
CA GLU A 198 11.86 -26.08 -15.84
C GLU A 198 10.62 -25.33 -15.35
N LEU A 199 9.43 -25.75 -15.78
CA LEU A 199 8.17 -25.15 -15.34
C LEU A 199 7.92 -25.33 -13.83
N ALA A 200 8.28 -26.49 -13.28
CA ALA A 200 8.18 -26.74 -11.84
C ALA A 200 9.18 -25.87 -11.05
N ALA A 201 10.42 -25.75 -11.52
CA ALA A 201 11.45 -24.92 -10.89
C ALA A 201 11.08 -23.43 -10.94
N GLU A 202 10.53 -22.95 -12.05
CA GLU A 202 10.04 -21.59 -12.17
C GLU A 202 8.87 -21.32 -11.19
N ALA A 203 7.92 -22.26 -11.10
CA ALA A 203 6.82 -22.18 -10.13
C ALA A 203 7.32 -22.13 -8.68
N GLU A 204 8.36 -22.91 -8.35
CA GLU A 204 9.01 -22.92 -7.04
C GLU A 204 9.67 -21.56 -6.73
N ALA A 205 10.39 -20.97 -7.70
CA ALA A 205 10.99 -19.64 -7.54
C ALA A 205 9.92 -18.55 -7.36
N LEU A 206 8.87 -18.56 -8.19
CA LEU A 206 7.74 -17.62 -8.08
C LEU A 206 7.06 -17.73 -6.71
N ALA A 207 6.92 -18.93 -6.15
CA ALA A 207 6.32 -19.13 -4.85
C ALA A 207 7.12 -18.49 -3.71
N GLN A 208 8.45 -18.45 -3.82
CA GLN A 208 9.33 -17.88 -2.79
C GLN A 208 9.58 -16.39 -2.95
N GLU A 209 9.79 -15.92 -4.18
CA GLU A 209 10.37 -14.58 -4.41
C GLU A 209 9.36 -13.57 -4.93
N ALA A 210 8.26 -14.01 -5.58
CA ALA A 210 7.42 -13.08 -6.33
C ALA A 210 6.69 -12.08 -5.42
N THR A 211 7.00 -10.79 -5.55
CA THR A 211 6.30 -9.69 -4.84
C THR A 211 5.12 -9.13 -5.64
N GLN A 212 5.15 -9.29 -6.97
CA GLN A 212 4.09 -8.87 -7.88
C GLN A 212 2.99 -9.94 -7.97
N TRP A 213 2.11 -9.97 -6.97
CA TRP A 213 1.07 -11.00 -6.80
C TRP A 213 0.19 -11.26 -8.03
N LYS A 214 -0.14 -10.22 -8.81
CA LYS A 214 -0.97 -10.37 -10.01
C LYS A 214 -0.20 -11.06 -11.14
N GLN A 215 0.98 -10.53 -11.48
CA GLN A 215 1.83 -11.06 -12.56
C GLN A 215 2.24 -12.52 -12.28
N ALA A 216 2.59 -12.84 -11.02
CA ALA A 216 2.90 -14.20 -10.63
C ALA A 216 1.68 -15.13 -10.76
N GLY A 217 0.48 -14.66 -10.40
CA GLY A 217 -0.77 -15.42 -10.59
C GLY A 217 -1.08 -15.69 -12.06
N ASP A 218 -0.88 -14.70 -12.92
CA ASP A 218 -1.02 -14.85 -14.38
C ASP A 218 0.01 -15.85 -14.92
N ARG A 219 1.26 -15.80 -14.43
CA ARG A 219 2.30 -16.75 -14.81
C ARG A 219 2.01 -18.18 -14.37
N PHE A 220 1.47 -18.41 -13.16
CA PHE A 220 1.01 -19.74 -12.74
C PHE A 220 -0.08 -20.31 -13.67
N THR A 221 -0.94 -19.45 -14.21
CA THR A 221 -1.97 -19.85 -15.18
C THR A 221 -1.33 -20.25 -16.52
N ALA A 222 -0.39 -19.44 -17.02
CA ALA A 222 0.36 -19.76 -18.23
C ALA A 222 1.16 -21.07 -18.11
N ILE A 223 1.83 -21.30 -16.96
CA ILE A 223 2.54 -22.55 -16.69
C ILE A 223 1.58 -23.75 -16.73
N LEU A 224 0.38 -23.63 -16.16
CA LEU A 224 -0.63 -24.70 -16.22
C LEU A 224 -1.08 -25.02 -17.63
N ASP A 225 -1.28 -24.00 -18.46
CA ASP A 225 -1.71 -24.19 -19.84
C ASP A 225 -0.60 -24.85 -20.66
N GLU A 226 0.65 -24.44 -20.48
CA GLU A 226 1.81 -25.09 -21.09
C GLU A 226 2.01 -26.52 -20.58
N TRP A 227 1.81 -26.78 -19.29
CA TRP A 227 1.91 -28.13 -18.72
C TRP A 227 1.00 -29.14 -19.40
N ARG A 228 -0.20 -28.70 -19.81
CA ARG A 228 -1.22 -29.53 -20.47
C ARG A 228 -0.86 -29.89 -21.91
N THR A 229 -0.06 -29.06 -22.59
CA THR A 229 0.35 -29.31 -23.97
C THR A 229 1.50 -30.32 -24.05
N ILE A 230 2.29 -30.46 -22.99
CA ILE A 230 3.42 -31.38 -22.94
C ILE A 230 2.94 -32.83 -22.67
N ARG A 231 3.18 -33.72 -23.64
CA ARG A 231 2.80 -35.14 -23.63
C ARG A 231 4.02 -36.04 -23.83
N GLY A 232 3.85 -37.36 -23.71
CA GLY A 232 4.94 -38.33 -23.92
C GLY A 232 5.78 -38.67 -22.68
N ILE A 233 5.29 -38.31 -21.49
CA ILE A 233 5.96 -38.58 -20.20
C ILE A 233 5.26 -39.74 -19.50
N ASP A 234 6.02 -40.56 -18.77
CA ASP A 234 5.43 -41.61 -17.95
C ASP A 234 4.67 -41.04 -16.75
N ARG A 235 3.63 -41.77 -16.31
CA ARG A 235 2.74 -41.34 -15.24
C ARG A 235 3.47 -41.03 -13.93
N LYS A 236 4.50 -41.80 -13.59
CA LYS A 236 5.20 -41.68 -12.29
C LYS A 236 6.04 -40.41 -12.24
N THR A 237 6.72 -40.06 -13.33
CA THR A 237 7.50 -38.81 -13.43
C THR A 237 6.57 -37.60 -13.49
N ASP A 238 5.50 -37.67 -14.29
CA ASP A 238 4.52 -36.58 -14.39
C ASP A 238 3.85 -36.28 -13.05
N GLU A 239 3.48 -37.32 -12.29
CA GLU A 239 2.87 -37.17 -10.95
C GLU A 239 3.82 -36.51 -9.94
N GLN A 240 5.12 -36.83 -9.99
CA GLN A 240 6.12 -36.21 -9.12
C GLN A 240 6.34 -34.72 -9.45
N LEU A 241 6.48 -34.40 -10.74
CA LEU A 241 6.62 -33.03 -11.21
C LEU A 241 5.35 -32.21 -10.92
N TRP A 242 4.17 -32.81 -11.12
CA TRP A 242 2.89 -32.18 -10.80
C TRP A 242 2.77 -31.88 -9.30
N LYS A 243 3.20 -32.81 -8.43
CA LYS A 243 3.21 -32.59 -6.99
C LYS A 243 4.09 -31.40 -6.59
N ARG A 244 5.28 -31.26 -7.20
CA ARG A 244 6.16 -30.10 -7.00
C ARG A 244 5.49 -28.79 -7.41
N PHE A 245 4.97 -28.75 -8.63
CA PHE A 245 4.25 -27.59 -9.17
C PHE A 245 3.03 -27.21 -8.29
N SER A 246 2.19 -28.19 -7.92
CA SER A 246 0.99 -27.96 -7.11
C SER A 246 1.36 -27.44 -5.72
N LYS A 247 2.42 -27.98 -5.09
CA LYS A 247 2.93 -27.50 -3.80
C LYS A 247 3.41 -26.06 -3.89
N ALA A 248 4.14 -25.70 -4.94
CA ALA A 248 4.60 -24.33 -5.16
C ALA A 248 3.42 -23.36 -5.35
N ARG A 249 2.41 -23.73 -6.15
CA ARG A 249 1.19 -22.94 -6.34
C ARG A 249 0.40 -22.76 -5.04
N GLU A 250 0.28 -23.79 -4.21
CA GLU A 250 -0.39 -23.69 -2.91
C GLU A 250 0.38 -22.76 -1.95
N ALA A 251 1.71 -22.90 -1.88
CA ALA A 251 2.57 -22.04 -1.08
C ALA A 251 2.43 -20.56 -1.49
N PHE A 252 2.44 -20.28 -2.80
CA PHE A 252 2.20 -18.94 -3.33
C PHE A 252 0.82 -18.39 -2.90
N ASN A 253 -0.25 -19.17 -3.08
CA ASN A 253 -1.61 -18.74 -2.72
C ASN A 253 -1.75 -18.48 -1.22
N ARG A 254 -1.11 -19.30 -0.38
CA ARG A 254 -1.06 -19.12 1.07
C ARG A 254 -0.33 -17.83 1.44
N ARG A 255 0.85 -17.58 0.85
CA ARG A 255 1.64 -16.36 1.09
C ARG A 255 0.88 -15.10 0.66
N ARG A 256 0.24 -15.15 -0.51
CA ARG A 256 -0.61 -14.09 -1.02
C ARG A 256 -1.78 -13.81 -0.08
N GLY A 257 -2.47 -14.87 0.34
CA GLY A 257 -3.58 -14.78 1.30
C GLY A 257 -3.15 -14.15 2.63
N SER A 258 -2.05 -14.63 3.20
CA SER A 258 -1.49 -14.05 4.44
C SER A 258 -1.16 -12.58 4.28
N HIS A 259 -0.43 -12.20 3.22
CA HIS A 259 -0.04 -10.82 2.98
C HIS A 259 -1.25 -9.87 2.90
N PHE A 260 -2.31 -10.24 2.18
CA PHE A 260 -3.52 -9.41 2.12
C PHE A 260 -4.30 -9.42 3.44
N ALA A 261 -4.33 -10.53 4.17
CA ALA A 261 -4.93 -10.59 5.50
C ALA A 261 -4.15 -9.76 6.54
N ASP A 262 -2.82 -9.71 6.44
CA ASP A 262 -1.95 -8.86 7.28
C ASP A 262 -2.21 -7.37 6.97
N LEU A 263 -2.25 -6.99 5.70
CA LEU A 263 -2.59 -5.62 5.29
C LEU A 263 -4.00 -5.21 5.73
N ASP A 264 -4.97 -6.10 5.62
CA ASP A 264 -6.34 -5.84 6.06
C ASP A 264 -6.42 -5.68 7.58
N ARG A 265 -5.74 -6.55 8.34
CA ARG A 265 -5.61 -6.40 9.81
C ARG A 265 -4.95 -5.09 10.20
N GLN A 266 -3.86 -4.69 9.55
CA GLN A 266 -3.19 -3.42 9.82
C GLN A 266 -4.10 -2.22 9.54
N ARG A 267 -4.83 -2.23 8.42
CA ARG A 267 -5.80 -1.18 8.08
C ARG A 267 -6.98 -1.15 9.05
N GLY A 268 -7.46 -2.33 9.47
CA GLY A 268 -8.52 -2.47 10.47
C GLY A 268 -8.10 -1.92 11.84
N ALA A 269 -6.88 -2.23 12.29
CA ALA A 269 -6.31 -1.68 13.53
C ALA A 269 -6.12 -0.17 13.44
N ALA A 270 -5.61 0.35 12.33
CA ALA A 270 -5.47 1.79 12.08
C ALA A 270 -6.82 2.51 12.11
N ARG A 271 -7.84 1.92 11.47
CA ARG A 271 -9.21 2.42 11.49
C ARG A 271 -9.76 2.48 12.92
N ALA A 272 -9.69 1.37 13.66
CA ALA A 272 -10.19 1.30 15.02
C ALA A 272 -9.53 2.35 15.91
N ARG A 273 -8.20 2.49 15.82
CA ARG A 273 -7.47 3.50 16.58
C ARG A 273 -7.89 4.92 16.21
N LYS A 274 -8.04 5.23 14.93
CA LYS A 274 -8.49 6.56 14.48
C LYS A 274 -9.93 6.87 14.88
N GLU A 275 -10.81 5.87 14.91
CA GLU A 275 -12.17 6.02 15.43
C GLU A 275 -12.15 6.38 16.92
N GLU A 276 -11.35 5.69 17.74
CA GLU A 276 -11.18 6.00 19.17
C GLU A 276 -10.70 7.45 19.37
N LEU A 277 -9.69 7.87 18.60
CA LEU A 277 -9.14 9.23 18.66
C LEU A 277 -10.16 10.30 18.24
N ALA A 278 -10.98 10.02 17.21
CA ALA A 278 -12.04 10.91 16.77
C ALA A 278 -13.12 11.05 17.86
N VAL A 279 -13.55 9.94 18.47
CA VAL A 279 -14.52 9.95 19.58
C VAL A 279 -13.98 10.69 20.80
N GLU A 280 -12.69 10.54 21.11
CA GLU A 280 -12.07 11.28 22.21
C GLU A 280 -11.99 12.79 21.91
N ALA A 281 -11.60 13.17 20.70
CA ALA A 281 -11.62 14.56 20.25
C ALA A 281 -13.03 15.18 20.32
N GLU A 282 -14.06 14.45 19.90
CA GLU A 282 -15.46 14.87 19.97
C GLU A 282 -15.91 15.12 21.42
N LYS A 283 -15.48 14.29 22.38
CA LYS A 283 -15.76 14.50 23.81
C LYS A 283 -15.07 15.75 24.37
N LEU A 284 -13.84 16.01 23.93
CA LEU A 284 -13.03 17.15 24.38
C LEU A 284 -13.48 18.49 23.77
N ALA A 285 -14.19 18.46 22.64
CA ALA A 285 -14.63 19.67 21.94
C ALA A 285 -15.50 20.61 22.82
N GLY A 286 -16.24 20.01 23.77
CA GLY A 286 -17.09 20.72 24.72
C GLY A 286 -16.39 21.26 25.97
N SER A 287 -15.14 20.90 26.24
CA SER A 287 -14.44 21.25 27.49
C SER A 287 -14.09 22.73 27.59
N ASP A 288 -14.28 23.32 28.77
CA ASP A 288 -13.85 24.68 29.11
C ASP A 288 -12.48 24.72 29.81
N ASP A 289 -11.90 23.54 30.10
CA ASP A 289 -10.55 23.42 30.65
C ASP A 289 -9.51 23.63 29.54
N TRP A 290 -9.29 24.90 29.17
CA TRP A 290 -8.56 25.28 27.95
C TRP A 290 -7.15 24.72 27.84
N ALA A 291 -6.33 24.87 28.88
CA ALA A 291 -4.92 24.48 28.85
C ALA A 291 -4.70 22.96 28.79
N PRO A 292 -5.29 22.13 29.68
CA PRO A 292 -5.12 20.68 29.61
C PRO A 292 -5.78 20.08 28.37
N THR A 293 -6.94 20.60 27.94
CA THR A 293 -7.62 20.11 26.73
C THR A 293 -6.81 20.41 25.47
N ALA A 294 -6.21 21.60 25.36
CA ALA A 294 -5.31 21.93 24.24
C ALA A 294 -4.06 21.03 24.21
N ALA A 295 -3.52 20.67 25.38
CA ALA A 295 -2.43 19.70 25.46
C ALA A 295 -2.87 18.32 24.97
N ARG A 296 -4.04 17.84 25.41
CA ARG A 296 -4.58 16.55 24.96
C ARG A 296 -4.84 16.51 23.46
N PHE A 297 -5.36 17.58 22.85
CA PHE A 297 -5.52 17.66 21.39
C PHE A 297 -4.18 17.54 20.63
N ARG A 298 -3.07 18.05 21.18
CA ARG A 298 -1.75 17.84 20.59
C ARG A 298 -1.32 16.37 20.66
N ASP A 299 -1.54 15.72 21.79
CA ASP A 299 -1.21 14.31 21.98
C ASP A 299 -2.05 13.42 21.06
N LEU A 300 -3.36 13.67 20.97
CA LEU A 300 -4.25 12.98 20.04
C LEU A 300 -3.79 13.12 18.59
N MET A 301 -3.27 14.28 18.20
CA MET A 301 -2.75 14.48 16.84
C MET A 301 -1.42 13.72 16.61
N ALA A 302 -0.59 13.57 17.63
CA ALA A 302 0.60 12.72 17.56
C ALA A 302 0.21 11.24 17.43
N GLU A 303 -0.75 10.78 18.23
CA GLU A 303 -1.31 9.43 18.17
C GLU A 303 -2.00 9.16 16.83
N TRP A 304 -2.70 10.14 16.26
CA TRP A 304 -3.32 10.06 14.94
C TRP A 304 -2.30 9.80 13.84
N LYS A 305 -1.18 10.52 13.87
CA LYS A 305 -0.07 10.33 12.92
C LYS A 305 0.61 8.98 13.10
N ALA A 306 0.67 8.46 14.33
CA ALA A 306 1.26 7.17 14.65
C ALA A 306 0.36 5.97 14.31
N ALA A 307 -0.97 6.14 14.28
CA ALA A 307 -1.96 5.07 14.10
C ALA A 307 -1.93 4.38 12.71
N GLY A 308 -1.12 4.85 11.76
CA GLY A 308 -1.04 4.29 10.40
C GLY A 308 -2.15 4.79 9.47
N ARG A 309 -2.46 4.02 8.42
CA ARG A 309 -3.48 4.38 7.42
C ARG A 309 -4.57 3.33 7.32
N ALA A 310 -5.82 3.77 7.37
CA ALA A 310 -6.97 2.95 7.02
C ALA A 310 -7.22 2.96 5.50
N GLN A 311 -8.34 2.38 5.07
CA GLN A 311 -8.85 2.61 3.71
C GLN A 311 -9.10 4.09 3.49
N LYS A 312 -8.73 4.59 2.29
CA LYS A 312 -8.68 6.03 2.00
C LYS A 312 -9.96 6.75 2.40
N ASP A 313 -11.11 6.28 1.94
CA ASP A 313 -12.39 6.95 2.17
C ASP A 313 -12.79 6.95 3.67
N THR A 314 -12.41 5.89 4.40
CA THR A 314 -12.63 5.83 5.86
C THR A 314 -11.67 6.75 6.61
N ASP A 315 -10.41 6.80 6.18
CA ASP A 315 -9.39 7.69 6.76
C ASP A 315 -9.79 9.16 6.61
N ASP A 316 -10.25 9.54 5.41
CA ASP A 316 -10.71 10.89 5.09
C ASP A 316 -11.92 11.28 5.95
N ALA A 317 -12.91 10.39 6.10
CA ALA A 317 -14.09 10.64 6.92
C ALA A 317 -13.75 10.79 8.42
N LEU A 318 -12.89 9.91 8.95
CA LEU A 318 -12.45 9.99 10.34
C LEU A 318 -11.64 11.28 10.59
N TRP A 319 -10.78 11.66 9.64
CA TRP A 319 -10.00 12.88 9.75
C TRP A 319 -10.88 14.13 9.80
N GLN A 320 -11.91 14.19 8.97
CA GLN A 320 -12.86 15.31 9.00
C GLN A 320 -13.59 15.41 10.35
N ARG A 321 -13.99 14.29 10.94
CA ARG A 321 -14.60 14.27 12.29
C ARG A 321 -13.63 14.78 13.35
N PHE A 322 -12.41 14.24 13.38
CA PHE A 322 -11.36 14.67 14.31
C PHE A 322 -11.05 16.17 14.17
N ARG A 323 -10.88 16.65 12.94
CA ARG A 323 -10.53 18.04 12.66
C ARG A 323 -11.66 18.99 13.02
N SER A 324 -12.91 18.62 12.72
CA SER A 324 -14.09 19.41 13.09
C SER A 324 -14.22 19.58 14.60
N ALA A 325 -13.98 18.50 15.38
CA ALA A 325 -13.97 18.57 16.83
C ALA A 325 -12.86 19.49 17.38
N GLN A 326 -11.66 19.39 16.80
CA GLN A 326 -10.54 20.27 17.14
C GLN A 326 -10.85 21.74 16.82
N ASP A 327 -11.41 22.01 15.64
CA ASP A 327 -11.76 23.38 15.22
C ASP A 327 -12.85 23.98 16.09
N ALA A 328 -13.87 23.21 16.45
CA ALA A 328 -14.90 23.65 17.38
C ALA A 328 -14.32 24.08 18.74
N PHE A 329 -13.38 23.29 19.30
CA PHE A 329 -12.72 23.64 20.55
C PHE A 329 -11.92 24.95 20.46
N PHE A 330 -11.06 25.07 19.45
CA PHE A 330 -10.19 26.26 19.33
C PHE A 330 -10.97 27.52 18.94
N ALA A 331 -12.05 27.39 18.17
CA ALA A 331 -12.96 28.49 17.88
C ALA A 331 -13.66 29.00 19.15
N ARG A 332 -14.20 28.09 19.99
CA ARG A 332 -14.79 28.45 21.28
C ARG A 332 -13.78 29.11 22.20
N ARG A 333 -12.58 28.52 22.30
CA ARG A 333 -11.48 29.08 23.09
C ARG A 333 -11.18 30.51 22.65
N SER A 334 -10.97 30.74 21.35
CA SER A 334 -10.70 32.08 20.82
C SER A 334 -11.80 33.05 21.21
N ALA A 335 -13.06 32.69 20.95
CA ALA A 335 -14.20 33.56 21.26
C ALA A 335 -14.23 33.99 22.74
N THR A 336 -13.99 33.06 23.68
CA THR A 336 -13.94 33.39 25.12
C THR A 336 -12.78 34.32 25.49
N PHE A 337 -11.61 34.15 24.87
CA PHE A 337 -10.48 35.06 25.09
C PHE A 337 -10.73 36.43 24.44
N ASP A 338 -11.31 36.46 23.25
CA ASP A 338 -11.65 37.68 22.51
C ASP A 338 -12.71 38.51 23.27
N GLU A 339 -13.73 37.87 23.84
CA GLU A 339 -14.74 38.51 24.70
C GLU A 339 -14.12 39.14 25.95
N ARG A 340 -13.25 38.39 26.65
CA ARG A 340 -12.54 38.89 27.84
C ARG A 340 -11.61 40.04 27.51
N ASP A 341 -10.88 39.95 26.40
CA ASP A 341 -9.95 40.99 25.99
C ASP A 341 -10.71 42.26 25.56
N ALA A 342 -11.91 42.12 24.95
CA ALA A 342 -12.80 43.24 24.68
C ALA A 342 -13.37 43.88 25.97
N GLU A 343 -13.75 43.07 26.96
CA GLU A 343 -14.16 43.57 28.29
C GLU A 343 -13.02 44.38 28.94
N PHE A 344 -11.80 43.85 28.92
CA PHE A 344 -10.65 44.55 29.48
C PHE A 344 -10.35 45.85 28.71
N ALA A 345 -10.43 45.85 27.39
CA ALA A 345 -10.25 47.06 26.59
C ALA A 345 -11.30 48.14 26.94
N ALA A 346 -12.57 47.76 27.12
CA ALA A 346 -13.62 48.68 27.57
C ALA A 346 -13.32 49.23 28.97
N ASN A 347 -12.87 48.38 29.90
CA ASN A 347 -12.45 48.79 31.24
C ASN A 347 -11.26 49.76 31.18
N ALA A 348 -10.30 49.55 30.29
CA ALA A 348 -9.16 50.45 30.13
C ALA A 348 -9.61 51.84 29.67
N GLU A 349 -10.54 51.94 28.72
CA GLU A 349 -11.10 53.22 28.29
C GLU A 349 -11.88 53.91 29.41
N ALA A 350 -12.68 53.17 30.18
CA ALA A 350 -13.37 53.70 31.35
C ALA A 350 -12.39 54.22 32.41
N LYS A 351 -11.29 53.49 32.68
CA LYS A 351 -10.23 53.94 33.60
C LYS A 351 -9.49 55.17 33.08
N LYS A 352 -9.23 55.27 31.77
CA LYS A 352 -8.62 56.46 31.15
C LYS A 352 -9.52 57.69 31.31
N ALA A 353 -10.84 57.53 31.10
CA ALA A 353 -11.81 58.59 31.29
C ALA A 353 -11.89 59.03 32.77
N LEU A 354 -11.94 58.06 33.69
CA LEU A 354 -11.98 58.32 35.12
C LEU A 354 -10.71 59.02 35.62
N LEU A 355 -9.53 58.67 35.09
CA LEU A 355 -8.28 59.40 35.37
C LEU A 355 -8.31 60.84 34.89
N ALA A 356 -8.88 61.10 33.72
CA ALA A 356 -9.01 62.47 33.21
C ALA A 356 -9.95 63.33 34.07
N GLU A 357 -10.93 62.73 34.77
CA GLU A 357 -11.69 63.41 35.83
C GLU A 357 -10.83 63.66 37.08
N ALA A 358 -10.10 62.65 37.52
CA ALA A 358 -9.29 62.70 38.75
C ALA A 358 -8.14 63.71 38.67
N GLU A 359 -7.52 63.86 37.51
CA GLU A 359 -6.47 64.87 37.25
C GLU A 359 -6.97 66.30 37.46
N LYS A 360 -8.29 66.54 37.37
CA LYS A 360 -8.97 67.82 37.58
C LYS A 360 -9.44 68.05 39.03
N ILE A 361 -9.19 67.12 39.96
CA ILE A 361 -9.53 67.31 41.38
C ILE A 361 -8.90 68.62 41.86
N ASP A 362 -9.74 69.50 42.40
CA ASP A 362 -9.30 70.73 43.02
C ASP A 362 -8.60 70.39 44.35
N VAL A 363 -7.41 70.95 44.52
CA VAL A 363 -6.53 70.75 45.67
C VAL A 363 -6.49 71.96 46.61
N SER A 364 -7.33 72.95 46.35
CA SER A 364 -7.47 74.15 47.19
C SER A 364 -8.04 73.83 48.59
N ASP A 365 -8.97 72.88 48.68
CA ASP A 365 -9.49 72.30 49.93
C ASP A 365 -9.03 70.83 50.06
N PRO A 366 -8.02 70.54 50.90
CA PRO A 366 -7.51 69.19 51.09
C PRO A 366 -8.48 68.21 51.72
N THR A 367 -9.54 68.65 52.41
CA THR A 367 -10.56 67.73 52.92
C THR A 367 -11.47 67.27 51.77
N ALA A 368 -11.95 68.21 50.95
CA ALA A 368 -12.71 67.90 49.75
C ALA A 368 -11.89 67.07 48.74
N ALA A 369 -10.60 67.40 48.54
CA ALA A 369 -9.71 66.68 47.64
C ALA A 369 -9.51 65.21 48.05
N ARG A 370 -9.35 64.94 49.37
CA ARG A 370 -9.23 63.57 49.89
C ARG A 370 -10.53 62.77 49.72
N ASN A 371 -11.69 63.40 49.92
CA ASN A 371 -12.98 62.76 49.71
C ASN A 371 -13.22 62.45 48.23
N ALA A 372 -12.87 63.37 47.33
CA ALA A 372 -12.94 63.18 45.88
C ALA A 372 -12.00 62.05 45.42
N LEU A 373 -10.77 61.99 45.98
CA LEU A 373 -9.82 60.91 45.70
C LEU A 373 -10.35 59.55 46.15
N ARG A 374 -10.98 59.47 47.33
CA ARG A 374 -11.58 58.22 47.82
C ARG A 374 -12.69 57.73 46.90
N GLY A 375 -13.61 58.61 46.50
CA GLY A 375 -14.67 58.25 45.55
C GLY A 375 -14.15 57.89 44.15
N PHE A 376 -13.00 58.45 43.73
CA PHE A 376 -12.30 58.01 42.53
C PHE A 376 -11.72 56.60 42.70
N GLN A 377 -11.04 56.30 43.81
CA GLN A 377 -10.44 54.99 44.09
C GLN A 377 -11.50 53.88 44.13
N GLU A 378 -12.65 54.15 44.73
CA GLU A 378 -13.78 53.22 44.74
C GLU A 378 -14.27 52.92 43.32
N ARG A 379 -14.52 53.95 42.50
CA ARG A 379 -14.91 53.77 41.08
C ARG A 379 -13.82 53.09 40.25
N TRP A 380 -12.55 53.32 40.58
CA TRP A 380 -11.40 52.72 39.90
C TRP A 380 -11.31 51.21 40.14
N GLU A 381 -11.58 50.78 41.36
CA GLU A 381 -11.65 49.37 41.73
C GLU A 381 -12.88 48.70 41.12
N GLU A 382 -14.02 49.39 41.08
CA GLU A 382 -15.28 48.89 40.50
C GLU A 382 -15.18 48.57 39.00
N ILE A 383 -14.44 49.36 38.22
CA ILE A 383 -14.21 49.09 36.79
C ILE A 383 -13.44 47.78 36.55
N GLY A 384 -12.68 47.28 37.53
CA GLY A 384 -12.04 45.96 37.43
C GLY A 384 -10.73 45.95 36.63
N LYS A 385 -10.49 44.87 35.86
CA LYS A 385 -9.21 44.58 35.21
C LYS A 385 -9.10 45.22 33.82
N VAL A 386 -7.86 45.51 33.42
CA VAL A 386 -7.49 46.13 32.14
C VAL A 386 -6.45 45.26 31.41
N PRO A 387 -6.19 45.49 30.11
CA PRO A 387 -5.16 44.77 29.36
C PRO A 387 -3.80 44.98 30.01
N ARG A 388 -2.95 43.96 29.92
CA ARG A 388 -1.68 43.90 30.64
C ARG A 388 -0.76 45.10 30.35
N ASP A 389 -0.81 45.60 29.12
CA ASP A 389 0.01 46.72 28.68
C ASP A 389 -0.48 48.07 29.23
N ASP A 390 -1.79 48.18 29.52
CA ASP A 390 -2.39 49.39 30.10
C ASP A 390 -2.22 49.48 31.62
N ILE A 391 -1.94 48.37 32.32
CA ILE A 391 -1.84 48.35 33.80
C ILE A 391 -0.82 49.39 34.30
N ARG A 392 0.44 49.33 33.81
CA ARG A 392 1.52 50.20 34.32
C ARG A 392 1.28 51.69 34.02
N PRO A 393 0.92 52.09 32.79
CA PRO A 393 0.61 53.49 32.49
C PRO A 393 -0.55 54.04 33.33
N LEU A 394 -1.61 53.25 33.49
CA LEU A 394 -2.81 53.62 34.25
C LEU A 394 -2.50 53.80 35.74
N GLU A 395 -1.78 52.86 36.34
CA GLU A 395 -1.33 52.98 37.73
C GLU A 395 -0.39 54.18 37.96
N ALA A 396 0.49 54.49 37.01
CA ALA A 396 1.40 55.62 37.13
C ALA A 396 0.64 56.96 37.19
N ARG A 397 -0.38 57.13 36.35
CA ARG A 397 -1.24 58.31 36.37
C ARG A 397 -2.05 58.40 37.67
N MET A 398 -2.58 57.28 38.15
CA MET A 398 -3.27 57.22 39.44
C MET A 398 -2.36 57.68 40.59
N ARG A 399 -1.13 57.15 40.67
CA ARG A 399 -0.14 57.56 41.68
C ARG A 399 0.17 59.06 41.62
N ALA A 400 0.25 59.64 40.42
CA ALA A 400 0.50 61.08 40.27
C ALA A 400 -0.66 61.93 40.84
N VAL A 401 -1.92 61.49 40.64
CA VAL A 401 -3.09 62.14 41.25
C VAL A 401 -3.06 62.02 42.78
N GLU A 402 -2.77 60.83 43.30
CA GLU A 402 -2.65 60.59 44.74
C GLU A 402 -1.55 61.45 45.38
N GLU A 403 -0.40 61.56 44.72
CA GLU A 403 0.72 62.40 45.15
C GLU A 403 0.32 63.88 45.17
N LYS A 404 -0.34 64.38 44.12
CA LYS A 404 -0.84 65.76 44.06
C LYS A 404 -1.78 66.10 45.23
N VAL A 405 -2.68 65.19 45.59
CA VAL A 405 -3.62 65.36 46.73
C VAL A 405 -2.87 65.29 48.07
N ARG A 406 -1.91 64.35 48.20
CA ARG A 406 -1.07 64.22 49.40
C ARG A 406 -0.27 65.50 49.65
N GLU A 407 0.45 65.99 48.64
CA GLU A 407 1.22 67.22 48.75
C GLU A 407 0.36 68.44 49.09
N ALA A 408 -0.87 68.51 48.59
CA ALA A 408 -1.79 69.58 48.94
C ALA A 408 -2.20 69.54 50.42
N GLY A 409 -2.48 68.33 50.93
CA GLY A 409 -2.69 68.11 52.35
C GLY A 409 -1.48 68.48 53.19
N ASP A 410 -0.28 68.08 52.77
CA ASP A 410 0.97 68.41 53.46
C ASP A 410 1.23 69.93 53.44
N ARG A 411 0.96 70.63 52.33
CA ARG A 411 1.07 72.09 52.24
C ARG A 411 0.12 72.81 53.19
N GLN A 412 -1.13 72.36 53.30
CA GLN A 412 -2.08 72.94 54.25
C GLN A 412 -1.65 72.66 55.68
N TRP A 413 -1.27 71.42 56.00
CA TRP A 413 -0.77 71.05 57.32
C TRP A 413 0.45 71.87 57.74
N ARG A 414 1.40 72.11 56.82
CA ARG A 414 2.57 72.98 57.09
C ARG A 414 2.19 74.43 57.37
N ARG A 415 1.15 74.96 56.71
CA ARG A 415 0.65 76.33 56.93
C ARG A 415 -0.11 76.47 58.24
N THR A 416 -0.82 75.43 58.66
CA THR A 416 -1.65 75.41 59.88
C THR A 416 -1.05 74.53 60.96
N ASP A 417 0.28 74.38 61.00
CA ASP A 417 0.97 73.50 61.94
C ASP A 417 0.67 73.98 63.37
N PRO A 418 -0.12 73.23 64.16
CA PRO A 418 -0.56 73.68 65.48
C PRO A 418 0.62 73.91 66.43
N GLU A 419 1.73 73.20 66.26
CA GLU A 419 2.94 73.43 67.07
C GLU A 419 3.66 74.71 66.66
N ALA A 420 3.70 75.03 65.36
CA ALA A 420 4.28 76.28 64.87
C ALA A 420 3.45 77.49 65.27
N GLU A 421 2.12 77.39 65.17
CA GLU A 421 1.19 78.43 65.65
C GLU A 421 1.26 78.60 67.17
N ALA A 422 1.37 77.51 67.94
CA ALA A 422 1.54 77.56 69.39
C ALA A 422 2.88 78.22 69.80
N ARG A 423 3.97 77.95 69.07
CA ARG A 423 5.26 78.62 69.30
C ARG A 423 5.17 80.13 69.01
N VAL A 424 4.49 80.53 67.93
CA VAL A 424 4.22 81.95 67.63
C VAL A 424 3.37 82.59 68.73
N ALA A 425 2.34 81.90 69.23
CA ALA A 425 1.52 82.38 70.34
C ALA A 425 2.35 82.58 71.63
N GLN A 426 3.25 81.65 71.96
CA GLN A 426 4.18 81.79 73.11
C GLN A 426 5.09 83.02 72.97
N PHE A 427 5.58 83.31 71.76
CA PHE A 427 6.36 84.53 71.50
C PHE A 427 5.52 85.81 71.68
N ARG A 428 4.27 85.81 71.21
CA ARG A 428 3.33 86.95 71.40
C ARG A 428 3.05 87.20 72.88
N ASP A 429 2.76 86.15 73.64
CA ASP A 429 2.49 86.25 75.07
C ASP A 429 3.70 86.81 75.84
N ARG A 430 4.91 86.43 75.43
CA ARG A 430 6.15 86.91 76.05
C ARG A 430 6.41 88.39 75.77
N VAL A 431 6.15 88.85 74.54
CA VAL A 431 6.22 90.28 74.18
C VAL A 431 5.22 91.09 75.01
N ALA A 432 3.94 90.65 75.05
CA ALA A 432 2.90 91.32 75.82
C ALA A 432 3.21 91.38 77.34
N GLN A 433 3.83 90.32 77.87
CA GLN A 433 4.27 90.29 79.27
C GLN A 433 5.34 91.35 79.57
N PHE A 434 6.34 91.51 78.69
CA PHE A 434 7.40 92.49 78.88
C PHE A 434 6.92 93.94 78.63
N GLU A 435 5.99 94.15 77.70
CA GLU A 435 5.31 95.44 77.50
C GLU A 435 4.52 95.84 78.75
N ALA A 436 3.70 94.94 79.30
CA ALA A 436 2.94 95.20 80.52
C ALA A 436 3.86 95.43 81.75
N GLN A 437 5.03 94.79 81.79
CA GLN A 437 6.06 95.07 82.81
C GLN A 437 6.67 96.45 82.63
N ALA A 438 6.92 96.87 81.39
CA ALA A 438 7.42 98.21 81.09
C ALA A 438 6.43 99.30 81.50
N GLU A 439 5.14 99.14 81.15
CA GLU A 439 4.07 100.09 81.53
C GLU A 439 3.90 100.19 83.05
N LYS A 440 3.91 99.04 83.76
CA LYS A 440 3.82 99.03 85.23
C LYS A 440 5.05 99.68 85.89
N ALA A 441 6.25 99.44 85.36
CA ALA A 441 7.47 100.06 85.88
C ALA A 441 7.50 101.58 85.64
N GLU A 442 6.96 102.04 84.51
CA GLU A 442 6.84 103.46 84.18
C GLU A 442 5.79 104.16 85.05
N ALA A 443 4.63 103.54 85.26
CA ALA A 443 3.60 104.01 86.19
C ALA A 443 4.11 104.09 87.64
N ALA A 444 5.07 103.24 88.02
CA ALA A 444 5.74 103.25 89.33
C ALA A 444 6.94 104.22 89.41
N GLY A 445 7.30 104.92 88.32
CA GLY A 445 8.41 105.88 88.27
C GLY A 445 9.81 105.27 88.14
N ASP A 446 9.94 103.95 87.94
CA ASP A 446 11.23 103.24 87.82
C ASP A 446 11.68 103.18 86.34
N LYS A 447 12.26 104.30 85.87
CA LYS A 447 12.70 104.46 84.47
C LYS A 447 13.67 103.37 84.00
N ARG A 448 14.55 102.89 84.88
CA ARG A 448 15.57 101.89 84.52
C ARG A 448 14.94 100.53 84.26
N ARG A 449 13.98 100.10 85.09
CA ARG A 449 13.25 98.84 84.85
C ARG A 449 12.31 98.95 83.64
N ALA A 450 11.69 100.11 83.42
CA ALA A 450 10.86 100.33 82.24
C ALA A 450 11.65 100.18 80.94
N GLU A 451 12.84 100.78 80.86
CA GLU A 451 13.73 100.70 79.69
C GLU A 451 14.32 99.30 79.47
N GLN A 452 14.64 98.59 80.56
CA GLN A 452 15.10 97.19 80.49
C GLN A 452 13.98 96.21 80.06
N ALA A 453 12.74 96.46 80.46
CA ALA A 453 11.59 95.66 80.02
C ALA A 453 11.23 95.97 78.55
N ARG A 454 11.36 97.23 78.10
CA ARG A 454 11.18 97.60 76.68
C ARG A 454 12.23 96.98 75.76
N SER A 455 13.51 97.03 76.12
CA SER A 455 14.56 96.40 75.31
C SER A 455 14.40 94.88 75.24
N GLN A 456 13.93 94.24 76.31
CA GLN A 456 13.53 92.82 76.25
C GLN A 456 12.30 92.61 75.36
N ALA A 457 11.25 93.43 75.48
CA ALA A 457 10.08 93.35 74.59
C ALA A 457 10.47 93.50 73.11
N GLU A 458 11.39 94.42 72.79
CA GLU A 458 11.92 94.63 71.44
C GLU A 458 12.67 93.40 70.92
N GLN A 459 13.56 92.81 71.71
CA GLN A 459 14.27 91.56 71.34
C GLN A 459 13.31 90.41 71.08
N TRP A 460 12.28 90.24 71.94
CA TRP A 460 11.26 89.21 71.74
C TRP A 460 10.33 89.53 70.55
N ARG A 461 10.15 90.80 70.20
CA ARG A 461 9.36 91.23 69.03
C ARG A 461 10.10 90.95 67.72
N GLU A 462 11.42 91.09 67.69
CA GLU A 462 12.24 90.67 66.54
C GLU A 462 12.16 89.15 66.31
N TRP A 463 12.21 88.35 67.38
CA TRP A 463 12.04 86.90 67.30
C TRP A 463 10.63 86.50 66.89
N LEU A 464 9.60 87.17 67.40
CA LEU A 464 8.22 86.99 66.98
C LEU A 464 8.06 87.26 65.48
N THR A 465 8.61 88.38 64.99
CA THR A 465 8.54 88.75 63.57
C THR A 465 9.21 87.69 62.69
N THR A 466 10.37 87.19 63.11
CA THR A 466 11.10 86.12 62.41
C THR A 466 10.30 84.80 62.42
N ALA A 467 9.66 84.46 63.55
CA ALA A 467 8.82 83.27 63.66
C ALA A 467 7.55 83.38 62.81
N GLU A 468 6.89 84.54 62.77
CA GLU A 468 5.74 84.81 61.92
C GLU A 468 6.10 84.74 60.44
N GLN A 469 7.26 85.28 60.03
CA GLN A 469 7.78 85.16 58.68
C GLN A 469 8.13 83.70 58.32
N ALA A 470 8.68 82.92 59.26
CA ALA A 470 9.00 81.51 59.04
C ALA A 470 7.76 80.60 58.90
N VAL A 471 6.62 80.98 59.50
CA VAL A 471 5.34 80.29 59.32
C VAL A 471 4.67 80.70 58.00
N GLN A 472 4.79 81.97 57.59
CA GLN A 472 4.20 82.46 56.34
C GLN A 472 4.98 82.04 55.08
N SER A 473 6.26 81.73 55.19
CA SER A 473 7.15 81.39 54.06
C SER A 473 7.33 79.88 53.80
N ARG A 474 6.58 79.02 54.50
CA ARG A 474 6.59 77.54 54.36
C ARG A 474 5.33 77.01 53.68
#